data_AF-A0A7X3ZN94-F1
#
_entry.id   AF-A0A7X3ZN94-F1
#
_cell.length_a   1.000
_cell.length_b   1.000
_cell.length_c   1.000
_cell.angle_alpha   90.00
_cell.angle_beta   90.00
_cell.angle_gamma   90.00
#
_symmetry.space_group_name_H-M   'P 1'
#
loop_
_entity.id
_entity.type
_entity.pdbx_description
1 polymer ?
#
loop_
_entity_poly.entity_id
_entity_poly.type
_entity_poly.pdbx_seq_one_letter_code
_entity_poly.pdbx_strand_id
1 'polypeptide(L)'
;MKTAKLITMGCKVNQYDTQSMSETLERNGYVIVDETRPADLYLINTCTVTNTADQKARQVVRKVIRQNPNADILVTGCYAESDRKAIEEIPGVTLV
;
A
#
# COMPACT_ATOMS: atom_id res chain seq x y z
N MET A 1 3.41 9.73 17.98
CA MET A 1 2.28 9.19 17.18
C MET A 1 2.85 8.50 15.96
N LYS A 2 2.34 7.33 15.59
CA LYS A 2 2.76 6.66 14.36
C LYS A 2 2.14 7.35 13.15
N THR A 3 2.84 7.36 12.03
CA THR A 3 2.41 7.99 10.78
C THR A 3 2.12 6.93 9.73
N ALA A 4 1.09 7.14 8.91
CA ALA A 4 0.75 6.25 7.82
C ALA A 4 0.59 7.02 6.51
N LYS A 5 0.93 6.37 5.40
CA LYS A 5 0.67 6.86 4.05
C LYS A 5 -0.07 5.79 3.25
N LEU A 6 -1.16 6.19 2.60
CA LEU A 6 -1.97 5.30 1.78
C LEU A 6 -1.72 5.60 0.30
N ILE A 7 -1.42 4.57 -0.47
CA ILE A 7 -1.22 4.64 -1.92
C ILE A 7 -2.30 3.79 -2.57
N THR A 8 -3.16 4.41 -3.35
CA THR A 8 -4.30 3.73 -3.99
C THR A 8 -4.07 3.60 -5.49
N MET A 9 -4.31 2.41 -6.01
CA MET A 9 -4.32 2.11 -7.43
C MET A 9 -5.65 1.46 -7.79
N GLY A 10 -6.15 1.73 -8.99
CA GLY A 10 -7.34 1.07 -9.52
C GLY A 10 -8.54 1.98 -9.67
N CYS A 11 -9.70 1.45 -9.29
CA CYS A 11 -11.01 2.03 -9.59
C CYS A 11 -11.61 2.77 -8.38
N LYS A 12 -12.88 3.17 -8.50
CA LYS A 12 -13.62 3.84 -7.43
C LYS A 12 -13.79 2.96 -6.18
N VAL A 13 -13.85 1.64 -6.34
CA VAL A 13 -13.95 0.70 -5.21
C VAL A 13 -12.68 0.77 -4.37
N ASN A 14 -11.49 0.74 -4.99
CA ASN A 14 -10.23 0.89 -4.27
C ASN A 14 -10.15 2.23 -3.50
N GLN A 15 -10.69 3.31 -4.04
CA GLN A 15 -10.73 4.60 -3.33
C GLN A 15 -11.62 4.55 -2.09
N TYR A 16 -12.78 3.90 -2.19
CA TYR A 16 -13.69 3.70 -1.07
C TYR A 16 -13.06 2.83 0.02
N ASP A 17 -12.43 1.72 -0.36
CA ASP A 17 -11.73 0.83 0.57
C ASP A 17 -10.59 1.57 1.27
N THR A 18 -9.80 2.35 0.52
CA THR A 18 -8.75 3.18 1.09
C THR A 18 -9.28 4.19 2.09
N GLN A 19 -10.41 4.83 1.80
CA GLN A 19 -11.04 5.76 2.75
C GLN A 19 -11.39 5.05 4.06
N SER A 20 -12.01 3.87 3.97
CA SER A 20 -12.33 3.06 5.16
C SER A 20 -11.07 2.63 5.95
N MET A 21 -10.01 2.25 5.24
CA MET A 21 -8.70 1.92 5.84
C MET A 21 -8.05 3.13 6.50
N SER A 22 -8.15 4.31 5.88
CA SER A 22 -7.65 5.58 6.43
C SER A 22 -8.33 5.89 7.77
N GLU A 23 -9.67 5.87 7.79
CA GLU A 23 -10.43 6.12 9.02
C GLU A 23 -10.12 5.10 10.10
N THR A 24 -9.89 3.84 9.72
CA THR A 24 -9.49 2.79 10.66
C THR A 24 -8.12 3.07 11.25
N LEU A 25 -7.14 3.48 10.45
CA LEU A 25 -5.81 3.84 10.93
C LEU A 25 -5.87 5.05 11.87
N GLU A 26 -6.64 6.09 11.52
CA GLU A 26 -6.84 7.28 12.36
C GLU A 26 -7.48 6.93 13.70
N ARG A 27 -8.53 6.07 13.71
CA ARG A 27 -9.15 5.57 14.95
C ARG A 27 -8.17 4.80 15.84
N ASN A 28 -7.14 4.18 15.25
CA ASN A 28 -6.08 3.47 15.97
C ASN A 28 -4.87 4.37 16.31
N GLY A 29 -4.99 5.69 16.15
CA GLY A 29 -3.97 6.66 16.57
C GLY A 29 -2.84 6.89 15.56
N TYR A 30 -3.01 6.47 14.31
CA TYR A 30 -2.12 6.88 13.22
C TYR A 30 -2.48 8.28 12.73
N VAL A 31 -1.46 9.01 12.27
CA VAL A 31 -1.63 10.28 11.56
C VAL A 31 -1.36 10.04 10.08
N ILE A 32 -2.35 10.32 9.23
CA ILE A 32 -2.17 10.20 7.78
C ILE A 32 -1.35 11.40 7.29
N VAL A 33 -0.23 11.13 6.63
CA VAL A 33 0.71 12.16 6.15
C VAL A 33 0.66 12.30 4.62
N ASP A 34 0.92 13.50 4.14
CA ASP A 34 0.97 13.81 2.71
C ASP A 34 2.19 13.21 2.00
N GLU A 35 2.24 13.36 0.67
CA GLU A 35 3.30 12.79 -0.17
C GLU A 35 4.70 13.29 0.18
N THR A 36 4.83 14.48 0.76
CA THR A 36 6.13 15.15 1.00
C THR A 36 6.88 14.61 2.21
N ARG A 37 6.19 13.94 3.14
CA ARG A 37 6.77 13.41 4.37
C ARG A 37 6.88 11.88 4.36
N PRO A 38 7.98 11.28 4.84
CA PRO A 38 8.03 9.83 5.07
C PRO A 38 7.04 9.38 6.16
N ALA A 39 6.62 8.12 6.12
CA ALA A 39 5.69 7.53 7.09
C ALA A 39 6.28 6.27 7.75
N ASP A 40 5.78 5.91 8.94
CA ASP A 40 6.15 4.67 9.62
C ASP A 40 5.49 3.44 8.96
N LEU A 41 4.29 3.62 8.39
CA LEU A 41 3.53 2.60 7.67
C LEU A 41 3.14 3.09 6.27
N TYR A 42 3.36 2.26 5.27
CA TYR A 42 2.83 2.45 3.92
C TYR A 42 1.80 1.37 3.61
N LEU A 43 0.55 1.78 3.38
CA LEU A 43 -0.53 0.91 2.94
C LEU A 43 -0.74 1.10 1.44
N ILE A 44 -0.44 0.08 0.65
CA ILE A 44 -0.52 0.11 -0.81
C ILE A 44 -1.72 -0.73 -1.26
N ASN A 45 -2.83 -0.06 -1.60
CA ASN A 45 -4.04 -0.70 -2.13
C ASN A 45 -3.91 -0.85 -3.66
N THR A 46 -3.81 -2.10 -4.11
CA THR A 46 -3.49 -2.50 -5.48
C THR A 46 -4.72 -2.90 -6.29
N CYS A 47 -4.59 -2.84 -7.61
CA CYS A 47 -5.63 -3.28 -8.54
C CYS A 47 -5.05 -4.37 -9.46
N THR A 48 -5.90 -5.31 -9.86
CA THR A 48 -5.58 -6.31 -10.88
C THR A 48 -6.72 -6.35 -11.89
N VAL A 49 -6.40 -5.92 -13.11
CA VAL A 49 -7.34 -5.90 -14.26
C VAL A 49 -6.58 -6.13 -15.55
N THR A 50 -5.30 -5.76 -15.58
CA THR A 50 -4.39 -5.96 -16.71
C THR A 50 -3.01 -6.28 -16.16
N ASN A 51 -2.20 -6.99 -16.96
CA ASN A 51 -0.79 -7.25 -16.61
C ASN A 51 0.00 -5.95 -16.38
N THR A 52 -0.37 -4.85 -17.04
CA THR A 52 0.23 -3.52 -16.83
C THR A 52 -0.08 -2.98 -15.44
N ALA A 53 -1.31 -3.19 -14.93
CA ALA A 53 -1.69 -2.81 -13.57
C ALA A 53 -0.84 -3.57 -12.54
N ASP A 54 -0.68 -4.89 -12.72
CA ASP A 54 0.12 -5.72 -11.82
C ASP A 54 1.60 -5.32 -11.85
N GLN A 55 2.16 -5.05 -13.04
CA GLN A 55 3.51 -4.53 -13.19
C GLN A 55 3.69 -3.19 -12.46
N LYS A 56 2.74 -2.27 -12.61
CA LYS A 56 2.75 -0.97 -11.93
C LYS A 56 2.68 -1.14 -10.41
N ALA A 57 1.84 -2.04 -9.91
CA ALA A 57 1.75 -2.34 -8.48
C ALA A 57 3.11 -2.80 -7.94
N ARG A 58 3.74 -3.78 -8.58
CA ARG A 58 5.07 -4.28 -8.20
C ARG A 58 6.17 -3.22 -8.28
N GLN A 59 6.09 -2.30 -9.24
CA GLN A 59 7.03 -1.17 -9.37
C GLN A 59 6.86 -0.17 -8.23
N VAL A 60 5.61 0.17 -7.87
CA VAL A 60 5.30 1.09 -6.76
C VAL A 60 5.78 0.50 -5.44
N VAL A 61 5.48 -0.76 -5.15
CA VAL A 61 5.93 -1.44 -3.92
C VAL A 61 7.46 -1.36 -3.79
N ARG A 62 8.21 -1.75 -4.83
CA ARG A 62 9.69 -1.68 -4.84
C ARG A 62 10.22 -0.25 -4.73
N LYS A 63 9.51 0.74 -5.29
CA LYS A 63 9.89 2.16 -5.17
C LYS A 63 9.76 2.62 -3.72
N VAL A 64 8.63 2.32 -3.07
CA VAL A 64 8.36 2.72 -1.69
C VAL A 64 9.38 2.09 -0.73
N ILE A 65 9.65 0.79 -0.87
CA ILE A 65 10.66 0.08 -0.07
C ILE A 65 12.03 0.73 -0.19
N ARG A 66 12.48 1.03 -1.42
CA ARG A 66 13.79 1.69 -1.63
C ARG A 66 13.88 3.09 -1.04
N GLN A 67 12.78 3.84 -1.06
CA GLN A 67 12.73 5.20 -0.52
C GLN A 67 12.61 5.20 1.01
N ASN A 68 12.03 4.15 1.60
CA ASN A 68 11.70 4.09 3.02
C ASN A 68 12.04 2.70 3.57
N PRO A 69 13.33 2.33 3.66
CA PRO A 69 13.74 0.97 4.02
C PRO A 69 13.41 0.55 5.46
N ASN A 70 13.08 1.52 6.32
CA ASN A 70 12.73 1.28 7.73
C ASN A 70 11.22 1.32 7.99
N ALA A 71 10.40 1.56 6.96
CA ALA A 71 8.95 1.66 7.11
C ALA A 71 8.29 0.28 6.94
N ASP A 72 7.21 0.05 7.67
CA ASP A 72 6.37 -1.12 7.45
C ASP A 72 5.61 -0.98 6.13
N ILE A 73 5.66 -2.01 5.29
CA ILE A 73 5.01 -2.02 3.98
C ILE A 73 3.87 -3.05 3.99
N LEU A 74 2.64 -2.57 4.02
CA LEU A 74 1.42 -3.35 3.89
C LEU A 74 0.90 -3.23 2.46
N VAL A 75 0.69 -4.34 1.78
CA VAL A 75 0.13 -4.36 0.42
C VAL A 75 -1.22 -5.07 0.44
N THR A 76 -2.26 -4.47 -0.12
CA THR A 76 -3.61 -5.03 -0.13
C THR A 76 -4.29 -4.77 -1.48
N GLY A 77 -5.58 -5.08 -1.61
CA GLY A 77 -6.38 -4.88 -2.81
C GLY A 77 -6.34 -6.05 -3.79
N CYS A 78 -6.96 -5.89 -4.95
CA CYS A 78 -7.29 -7.01 -5.83
C CYS A 78 -6.05 -7.79 -6.33
N TYR A 79 -4.90 -7.13 -6.54
CA TYR A 79 -3.69 -7.85 -6.96
C TYR A 79 -3.11 -8.71 -5.82
N ALA A 80 -3.19 -8.23 -4.57
CA ALA A 80 -2.81 -9.01 -3.40
C ALA A 80 -3.70 -10.25 -3.18
N GLU A 81 -4.97 -10.18 -3.58
CA GLU A 81 -5.87 -11.34 -3.54
C GLU A 81 -5.64 -12.31 -4.69
N SER A 82 -5.44 -11.80 -5.90
CA SER A 82 -5.26 -12.61 -7.12
C SER A 82 -3.92 -13.35 -7.16
N ASP A 83 -2.84 -12.67 -6.73
CA ASP A 83 -1.48 -13.23 -6.74
C ASP A 83 -0.68 -12.77 -5.52
N ARG A 84 -1.14 -13.23 -4.35
CA ARG A 84 -0.52 -12.97 -3.05
C ARG A 84 0.97 -13.29 -3.03
N LYS A 85 1.32 -14.45 -3.60
CA LYS A 85 2.69 -14.99 -3.58
C LYS A 85 3.67 -14.06 -4.30
N ALA A 86 3.27 -13.51 -5.46
CA ALA A 86 4.13 -12.58 -6.20
C ALA A 86 4.43 -11.28 -5.43
N ILE A 87 3.59 -10.91 -4.45
CA ILE A 87 3.82 -9.76 -3.57
C ILE A 87 4.68 -10.15 -2.37
N GLU A 88 4.39 -11.28 -1.72
CA GLU A 88 5.18 -11.80 -0.59
C GLU A 88 6.63 -12.09 -0.97
N GLU A 89 6.90 -12.47 -2.22
CA GLU A 89 8.24 -12.68 -2.75
C GLU A 89 9.05 -11.37 -2.95
N ILE A 90 8.44 -10.18 -2.78
CA ILE A 90 9.13 -8.90 -2.89
C ILE A 90 9.86 -8.60 -1.57
N PRO A 91 11.20 -8.55 -1.55
CA PRO A 91 11.94 -8.27 -0.31
C PRO A 91 11.59 -6.89 0.23
N GLY A 92 11.21 -6.81 1.51
CA GLY A 92 10.81 -5.58 2.20
C GLY A 92 9.31 -5.36 2.30
N VAL A 93 8.47 -6.27 1.78
CA VAL A 93 7.04 -6.30 2.14
C VAL A 93 6.90 -6.88 3.55
N THR A 94 6.22 -6.15 4.43
CA THR A 94 5.97 -6.57 5.82
C THR A 94 4.75 -7.48 5.91
N LEU A 95 3.68 -7.14 5.19
CA LEU A 95 2.41 -7.87 5.23
C LEU A 95 1.65 -7.72 3.91
N VAL A 96 0.89 -8.78 3.56
CA VAL A 96 -0.04 -8.84 2.43
C VAL A 96 -1.44 -9.20 2.94
#